data_AF-A0A954WLF7-F1
#
_entry.id   AF-A0A954WLF7-F1
#
_cell.length_a   1.000
_cell.length_b   1.000
_cell.length_c   1.000
_cell.angle_alpha   90.00
_cell.angle_beta   90.00
_cell.angle_gamma   90.00
#
_symmetry.space_group_name_H-M   'P 1'
#
loop_
_entity.id
_entity.type
_entity.pdbx_description
1 polymer ?
#
loop_
_entity_poly.entity_id
_entity_poly.type
_entity_poly.pdbx_seq_one_letter_code
_entity_poly.pdbx_strand_id
1 'polypeptide(L)'
;MSVSEHFRTMIAMAAADGAMSEAELRLLSDRAVEFGITDDEFEDALQDAIHRKVDISLPADRAERASILKDMIRMMAADGHMRPNEKKLFAVVATLYEFDGDGLNQLIDEVLAEG
;
A
#
# COMPACT_ATOMS: atom_id res chain seq x y z
N MET A 1 -8.89 -10.46 -3.86
CA MET A 1 -8.44 -10.24 -2.47
C MET A 1 -9.60 -9.60 -1.73
N SER A 2 -9.69 -9.64 -0.40
CA SER A 2 -10.73 -8.86 0.27
C SER A 2 -10.28 -7.40 0.42
N VAL A 3 -11.23 -6.46 0.44
CA VAL A 3 -10.93 -5.04 0.66
C VAL A 3 -10.14 -4.84 1.97
N SER A 4 -10.46 -5.61 3.01
CA SER A 4 -9.75 -5.59 4.30
C SER A 4 -8.31 -6.13 4.19
N GLU A 5 -8.04 -7.13 3.34
CA GLU A 5 -6.66 -7.63 3.11
C GLU A 5 -5.80 -6.61 2.35
N HIS A 6 -6.38 -5.92 1.37
CA HIS A 6 -5.69 -4.84 0.66
C HIS A 6 -5.32 -3.70 1.63
N PHE A 7 -6.25 -3.32 2.49
CA PHE A 7 -6.06 -2.29 3.49
C PHE A 7 -4.93 -2.62 4.48
N ARG A 8 -4.89 -3.86 4.98
CA ARG A 8 -3.78 -4.36 5.83
C ARG A 8 -2.42 -4.29 5.16
N THR A 9 -2.37 -4.60 3.86
CA THR A 9 -1.13 -4.53 3.08
C THR A 9 -0.62 -3.09 2.97
N MET A 10 -1.51 -2.10 2.81
CA MET A 10 -1.14 -0.68 2.79
C MET A 10 -0.58 -0.21 4.13
N ILE A 11 -1.23 -0.56 5.24
CA ILE A 11 -0.75 -0.20 6.58
C ILE A 11 0.61 -0.85 6.88
N ALA A 12 0.81 -2.12 6.53
CA ALA A 12 2.09 -2.81 6.74
C ALA A 12 3.27 -2.10 6.10
N MET A 13 3.04 -1.52 4.91
CA MET A 13 4.03 -0.76 4.17
C MET A 13 4.33 0.57 4.83
N ALA A 14 3.28 1.32 5.21
CA ALA A 14 3.41 2.58 5.93
C ALA A 14 4.08 2.42 7.32
N ALA A 15 3.95 1.24 7.94
CA ALA A 15 4.59 0.93 9.22
C ALA A 15 6.02 0.35 9.08
N ALA A 16 6.49 0.07 7.86
CA ALA A 16 7.72 -0.69 7.62
C ALA A 16 9.00 0.04 8.04
N ASP A 17 8.99 1.37 8.01
CA ASP A 17 10.08 2.24 8.44
C ASP A 17 10.04 2.57 9.95
N GLY A 18 9.00 2.10 10.64
CA GLY A 18 8.85 2.16 12.09
C GLY A 18 8.25 3.44 12.63
N ALA A 19 7.82 4.37 11.77
CA ALA A 19 7.13 5.59 12.19
C ALA A 19 6.22 6.13 11.09
N MET A 20 4.91 5.99 11.26
CA MET A 20 3.92 6.62 10.38
C MET A 20 3.81 8.11 10.66
N SER A 21 3.94 8.92 9.62
CA SER A 21 3.70 10.36 9.66
C SER A 21 2.20 10.69 9.74
N GLU A 22 1.90 11.92 10.12
CA GLU A 22 0.52 12.44 10.17
C GLU A 22 -0.14 12.46 8.78
N ALA A 23 0.64 12.65 7.71
CA ALA A 23 0.17 12.62 6.34
C ALA A 23 -0.24 11.20 5.90
N GLU A 24 0.56 10.18 6.25
CA GLU A 24 0.25 8.77 5.96
C GLU A 24 -0.95 8.27 6.76
N LEU A 25 -1.05 8.66 8.03
CA LEU A 25 -2.24 8.39 8.86
C LEU A 25 -3.51 8.95 8.23
N ARG A 26 -3.44 10.19 7.74
CA ARG A 26 -4.59 10.87 7.13
C ARG A 26 -5.00 10.19 5.83
N LEU A 27 -4.03 9.82 5.00
CA LEU A 27 -4.31 9.12 3.75
C LEU A 27 -4.91 7.73 3.98
N LEU A 28 -4.40 6.98 4.95
CA LEU A 28 -4.98 5.68 5.32
C LEU A 28 -6.41 5.83 5.86
N SER A 29 -6.67 6.88 6.65
CA SER A 29 -8.02 7.20 7.14
C SER A 29 -8.97 7.51 5.98
N ASP A 30 -8.53 8.30 4.99
CA ASP A 30 -9.35 8.63 3.82
C ASP A 30 -9.66 7.37 2.99
N ARG A 31 -8.67 6.47 2.82
CA ARG A 31 -8.86 5.19 2.11
C ARG A 31 -9.74 4.21 2.86
N ALA A 32 -9.67 4.18 4.19
CA ALA A 32 -10.56 3.36 5.01
C ALA A 32 -12.03 3.73 4.78
N VAL A 33 -12.34 5.03 4.75
CA VAL A 33 -13.69 5.53 4.45
C VAL A 33 -14.12 5.17 3.03
N GLU A 34 -13.24 5.34 2.04
CA GLU A 34 -13.52 4.98 0.63
C GLU A 34 -13.80 3.48 0.46
N PHE A 35 -13.13 2.65 1.24
CA PHE A 35 -13.24 1.20 1.22
C PHE A 35 -14.35 0.64 2.12
N GLY A 36 -15.03 1.49 2.88
CA GLY A 36 -16.06 1.08 3.84
C GLY A 36 -15.51 0.24 4.98
N ILE A 37 -14.20 0.40 5.28
CA ILE A 37 -13.52 -0.20 6.43
C ILE A 37 -14.05 0.48 7.68
N THR A 38 -14.42 -0.32 8.68
CA THR A 38 -14.86 0.21 9.97
C THR A 38 -13.69 0.69 10.82
N ASP A 39 -13.94 1.60 11.77
CA ASP A 39 -12.91 2.07 12.70
C ASP A 39 -12.23 0.90 13.45
N ASP A 40 -12.99 -0.14 13.81
CA ASP A 40 -12.48 -1.35 14.45
C ASP A 40 -11.52 -2.13 13.52
N GLU A 41 -11.89 -2.32 12.25
CA GLU A 41 -11.03 -2.99 11.26
C GLU A 41 -9.77 -2.18 10.93
N PHE A 42 -9.88 -0.85 10.97
CA PHE A 42 -8.75 0.07 10.82
C PHE A 42 -7.78 -0.07 11.98
N GLU A 43 -8.30 -0.04 13.21
CA GLU A 43 -7.50 -0.16 14.43
C GLU A 43 -6.82 -1.53 14.53
N ASP A 44 -7.52 -2.61 14.18
CA ASP A 44 -6.97 -3.97 14.10
C ASP A 44 -5.84 -4.06 13.06
N ALA A 45 -6.04 -3.52 11.86
CA ALA A 45 -5.03 -3.52 10.82
C ALA A 45 -3.79 -2.70 11.21
N LEU A 46 -3.99 -1.58 11.92
CA LEU A 46 -2.92 -0.75 12.46
C LEU A 46 -2.12 -1.49 13.55
N GLN A 47 -2.81 -2.18 14.46
CA GLN A 47 -2.17 -3.01 15.49
C GLN A 47 -1.37 -4.16 14.87
N ASP A 48 -1.93 -4.87 13.88
CA ASP A 48 -1.25 -5.96 13.19
C ASP A 48 0.05 -5.49 12.51
N ALA A 49 0.03 -4.30 11.90
CA ALA A 49 1.21 -3.72 11.28
C ALA A 49 2.28 -3.29 12.30
N ILE A 50 1.89 -2.63 13.39
CA ILE A 50 2.80 -2.26 14.49
C ILE A 50 3.43 -3.50 15.13
N HIS A 51 2.66 -4.58 15.26
CA HIS A 51 3.13 -5.86 15.80
C HIS A 51 3.78 -6.77 14.75
N ARG A 52 3.99 -6.30 13.50
CA ARG A 52 4.62 -7.01 12.37
C ARG A 52 3.97 -8.36 12.01
N LYS A 53 2.66 -8.50 12.19
CA LYS A 53 1.89 -9.71 11.86
C LYS A 53 1.12 -9.60 10.55
N VAL A 54 1.65 -8.91 9.54
CA VAL A 54 0.92 -8.81 8.26
C VAL A 54 1.30 -9.96 7.33
N ASP A 55 0.35 -10.87 7.14
CA ASP A 55 0.36 -11.85 6.07
C ASP A 55 -0.06 -11.14 4.78
N ILE A 56 0.88 -10.95 3.85
CA ILE A 56 0.60 -10.34 2.55
C ILE A 56 -0.14 -11.38 1.71
N SER A 57 -1.47 -11.31 1.68
CA SER A 57 -2.26 -12.14 0.76
C SER A 57 -2.05 -11.63 -0.67
N LEU A 58 -2.07 -12.53 -1.65
CA LEU A 58 -1.91 -12.19 -3.06
C LEU A 58 -3.31 -12.13 -3.72
N PRO A 59 -3.71 -11.03 -4.37
CA PRO A 59 -4.95 -11.01 -5.14
C PRO A 59 -4.85 -11.99 -6.30
N ALA A 60 -5.95 -12.66 -6.64
CA ALA A 60 -5.99 -13.56 -7.79
C ALA A 60 -6.05 -12.79 -9.12
N ASP A 61 -6.64 -11.59 -9.13
CA ASP A 61 -6.82 -10.79 -10.35
C ASP A 61 -5.67 -9.79 -10.55
N ARG A 62 -5.18 -9.72 -11.78
CA ARG A 62 -4.11 -8.81 -12.19
C ARG A 62 -4.55 -7.36 -12.19
N ALA A 63 -5.81 -7.06 -12.49
CA ALA A 63 -6.33 -5.69 -12.44
C ALA A 63 -6.40 -5.19 -10.98
N GLU A 64 -6.84 -6.05 -10.07
CA GLU A 64 -6.81 -5.79 -8.63
C GLU A 64 -5.38 -5.53 -8.15
N ARG A 65 -4.41 -6.40 -8.49
CA ARG A 65 -2.98 -6.18 -8.19
C ARG A 65 -2.44 -4.85 -8.71
N ALA A 66 -2.82 -4.46 -9.93
CA ALA A 66 -2.43 -3.18 -10.51
C ALA A 66 -3.00 -1.99 -9.72
N SER A 67 -4.28 -2.05 -9.34
CA SER A 67 -4.92 -1.01 -8.53
C SER A 67 -4.20 -0.82 -7.20
N ILE A 68 -3.87 -1.92 -6.53
CA ILE A 68 -3.13 -1.91 -5.27
C ILE A 68 -1.76 -1.24 -5.45
N LEU A 69 -1.01 -1.63 -6.48
CA LEU A 69 0.29 -1.01 -6.77
C LEU A 69 0.16 0.49 -7.07
N LYS A 70 -0.88 0.91 -7.80
CA LYS A 70 -1.13 2.33 -8.06
C LYS A 70 -1.41 3.12 -6.79
N ASP A 71 -2.23 2.58 -5.89
CA ASP A 71 -2.54 3.24 -4.63
C ASP A 71 -1.30 3.33 -3.72
N MET A 72 -0.45 2.31 -3.74
CA MET A 72 0.86 2.36 -3.09
C MET A 72 1.76 3.43 -3.71
N ILE A 73 1.78 3.55 -5.04
CA ILE A 73 2.56 4.60 -5.73
C ILE A 73 2.03 6.00 -5.37
N ARG A 74 0.71 6.18 -5.27
CA ARG A 74 0.11 7.45 -4.84
C ARG A 74 0.48 7.84 -3.41
N MET A 75 0.47 6.87 -2.48
CA MET A 75 1.00 7.06 -1.13
C MET A 75 2.44 7.57 -1.16
N MET A 76 3.28 6.91 -1.95
CA MET A 76 4.71 7.22 -2.06
C MET A 76 5.00 8.55 -2.80
N ALA A 77 4.11 8.98 -3.71
CA ALA A 77 4.24 10.24 -4.45
C ALA A 77 3.83 11.46 -3.62
N ALA A 78 2.90 11.30 -2.67
CA ALA A 78 2.39 12.39 -1.82
C ALA A 78 3.47 13.01 -0.92
N ASP A 79 4.45 12.22 -0.44
CA ASP A 79 5.54 12.68 0.44
C ASP A 79 6.82 13.05 -0.34
N GLY A 80 6.84 12.81 -1.66
CA GLY A 80 7.92 13.21 -2.58
C GLY A 80 9.29 12.57 -2.35
N HIS A 81 9.48 11.75 -1.31
CA HIS A 81 10.74 11.10 -0.97
C HIS A 81 10.52 9.65 -0.50
N MET A 82 10.88 8.71 -1.37
CA MET A 82 10.81 7.29 -1.05
C MET A 82 12.09 6.83 -0.32
N ARG A 83 11.98 6.45 0.95
CA ARG A 83 13.11 5.99 1.77
C ARG A 83 13.63 4.64 1.28
N PRO A 84 14.91 4.31 1.52
CA PRO A 84 15.52 3.07 1.02
C PRO A 84 14.81 1.78 1.49
N ASN A 85 14.15 1.80 2.65
CA ASN A 85 13.46 0.63 3.20
C ASN A 85 12.09 0.40 2.53
N GLU A 86 11.36 1.49 2.22
CA GLU A 86 10.09 1.44 1.49
C GLU A 86 10.29 0.96 0.06
N LYS A 87 11.37 1.43 -0.61
CA LYS A 87 11.79 0.93 -1.94
C LYS A 87 11.95 -0.57 -1.99
N LYS A 88 12.57 -1.15 -0.96
CA LYS A 88 12.81 -2.60 -0.88
C LYS A 88 11.51 -3.37 -0.69
N LEU A 89 10.63 -2.89 0.19
CA LEU A 89 9.36 -3.56 0.44
C LEU A 89 8.43 -3.45 -0.78
N PHE A 90 8.36 -2.28 -1.40
CA PHE A 90 7.63 -2.09 -2.65
C PHE A 90 8.13 -3.01 -3.77
N ALA A 91 9.45 -3.13 -3.94
CA ALA A 91 10.03 -4.05 -4.93
C ALA A 91 9.67 -5.52 -4.63
N VAL A 92 9.62 -5.91 -3.35
CA VAL A 92 9.18 -7.24 -2.93
C VAL A 92 7.70 -7.46 -3.28
N VAL A 93 6.83 -6.48 -2.99
CA VAL A 93 5.39 -6.58 -3.30
C VAL A 93 5.11 -6.59 -4.81
N ALA A 94 5.81 -5.75 -5.59
CA ALA A 94 5.70 -5.75 -7.05
C ALA A 94 6.11 -7.10 -7.66
N THR A 95 7.18 -7.70 -7.13
CA THR A 95 7.63 -9.05 -7.54
C THR A 95 6.61 -10.12 -7.17
N LEU A 96 6.05 -10.05 -5.95
CA LEU A 96 5.00 -10.96 -5.49
C LEU A 96 3.74 -10.87 -6.37
N TYR A 97 3.44 -9.68 -6.89
CA TYR A 97 2.27 -9.44 -7.75
C TYR A 97 2.53 -9.76 -9.23
N GLU A 98 3.71 -10.29 -9.56
CA GLU A 98 4.13 -10.67 -10.92
C GLU A 98 4.19 -9.47 -11.88
N PHE A 99 4.50 -8.27 -11.35
CA PHE A 99 4.87 -7.12 -12.17
C PHE A 99 6.39 -7.11 -12.33
N ASP A 100 6.85 -7.11 -13.58
CA ASP A 100 8.25 -6.88 -13.91
C ASP A 100 8.59 -5.38 -13.83
N GLY A 101 9.87 -5.05 -13.95
CA GLY A 101 10.34 -3.67 -13.85
C GLY A 101 9.68 -2.73 -14.87
N ASP A 102 9.37 -3.22 -16.06
CA ASP A 102 8.75 -2.43 -17.13
C ASP A 102 7.26 -2.18 -16.84
N GLY A 103 6.50 -3.20 -16.41
CA GLY A 103 5.11 -3.03 -15.99
C GLY A 103 4.97 -2.17 -14.74
N LEU A 104 5.94 -2.24 -13.83
CA LEU A 104 5.98 -1.37 -12.65
C LEU A 104 6.25 0.09 -13.02
N ASN A 105 7.21 0.35 -13.91
CA ASN A 105 7.49 1.71 -14.39
C ASN A 105 6.27 2.30 -15.09
N GLN A 106 5.55 1.51 -15.89
CA GLN A 106 4.34 1.96 -16.57
C GLN A 106 3.23 2.34 -15.59
N LEU A 107 3.05 1.58 -14.49
CA LEU A 107 2.11 1.93 -13.42
C LEU A 107 2.52 3.23 -12.69
N ILE A 108 3.83 3.44 -12.49
CA ILE A 108 4.35 4.66 -11.89
C ILE A 108 4.07 5.87 -12.79
N ASP A 109 4.35 5.75 -14.08
CA ASP A 109 4.10 6.82 -15.06
C ASP A 109 2.61 7.16 -15.15
N GLU A 110 1.72 6.16 -15.13
CA GLU A 110 0.26 6.37 -15.12
C GLU A 110 -0.19 7.15 -13.88
N VAL A 111 0.31 6.80 -12.70
CA VAL A 111 -0.05 7.50 -11.45
C VAL A 111 0.49 8.93 -11.43
N LEU A 112 1.72 9.15 -11.89
CA LEU A 112 2.32 10.48 -11.94
C LEU A 112 1.67 11.38 -13.00
N ALA A 113 1.04 10.82 -14.02
CA ALA A 113 0.29 11.57 -15.03
C ALA A 113 -1.14 11.95 -14.58
N GLU A 114 -1.65 11.32 -13.52
CA GLU A 114 -2.98 11.57 -12.94
C GLU A 114 -2.98 12.60 -11.79
N GLY A 115 -1.80 13.03 -11.32
CA GLY A 115 -1.60 14.06 -10.29
C GLY A 115 -1.27 15.44 -10.87
#